data_AF-A0A1B4V9K8-F1
#
_entry.id   AF-A0A1B4V9K8-F1
#
_cell.length_a   1.000
_cell.length_b   1.000
_cell.length_c   1.000
_cell.angle_alpha   90.00
_cell.angle_beta   90.00
_cell.angle_gamma   90.00
#
_symmetry.space_group_name_H-M   'P 1'
#
loop_
_entity.id
_entity.type
_entity.pdbx_description
1 polymer ?
#
loop_
_entity_poly.entity_id
_entity_poly.type
_entity_poly.pdbx_seq_one_letter_code
_entity_poly.pdbx_strand_id
1 'polypeptide(L)'
;MSEDEQRPEPSKAPYVHLRRAAPKRRPLRLLAPLVFAAIVALILYDRVPAVRTAVDRIVRPAEHQAREVCQQTALAAASEPRYARVVAPGEVHRTGGAYYVERVVIGEMGADGNESRFTYNCYVDPAGALIRGARGAPPASAPAASENPP
;
A
#
# COMPACT_ATOMS: atom_id res chain seq x y z
N MET A 1 -83.75 34.90 52.57
CA MET A 1 -82.68 34.26 53.35
C MET A 1 -82.72 32.78 53.03
N SER A 2 -81.89 32.37 52.06
CA SER A 2 -81.52 30.98 51.77
C SER A 2 -80.14 31.08 51.15
N GLU A 3 -79.14 30.93 52.02
CA GLU A 3 -77.73 30.83 51.66
C GLU A 3 -77.50 29.38 51.21
N ASP A 4 -77.32 29.16 49.91
CA ASP A 4 -76.83 27.88 49.40
C ASP A 4 -75.32 27.96 49.25
N GLU A 5 -74.66 27.22 50.14
CA GLU A 5 -73.23 27.13 50.37
C GLU A 5 -72.54 26.32 49.26
N GLN A 6 -71.87 27.03 48.36
CA GLN A 6 -71.21 26.45 47.21
C GLN A 6 -69.82 25.92 47.60
N ARG A 7 -69.74 24.61 47.86
CA ARG A 7 -68.53 23.86 48.19
C ARG A 7 -67.68 23.62 46.92
N PRO A 8 -66.41 24.08 46.83
CA PRO A 8 -65.57 23.77 45.67
C PRO A 8 -64.94 22.38 45.78
N GLU A 9 -65.02 21.60 44.70
CA GLU A 9 -64.33 20.31 44.56
C GLU A 9 -62.80 20.47 44.40
N PRO A 10 -62.00 19.51 44.90
CA PRO A 10 -60.54 19.58 44.83
C PRO A 10 -60.03 19.36 43.39
N SER A 11 -59.35 20.39 42.88
CA SER A 11 -58.63 20.42 41.59
C SER A 11 -57.65 19.23 41.46
N LYS A 12 -57.94 18.32 40.52
CA LYS A 12 -57.06 17.22 40.15
C LYS A 12 -55.86 17.77 39.36
N ALA A 13 -54.71 17.88 40.03
CA ALA A 13 -53.46 18.22 39.37
C ALA A 13 -53.06 17.15 38.33
N PRO A 14 -52.61 17.54 37.13
CA PRO A 14 -52.14 16.59 36.12
C PRO A 14 -50.73 16.12 36.49
N TYR A 15 -50.59 14.83 36.79
CA TYR A 15 -49.28 14.18 36.93
C TYR A 15 -48.63 14.08 35.55
N VAL A 16 -47.70 15.00 35.27
CA VAL A 16 -46.82 14.93 34.10
C VAL A 16 -45.83 13.79 34.32
N HIS A 17 -46.11 12.62 33.76
CA HIS A 17 -45.13 11.55 33.67
C HIS A 17 -44.01 11.97 32.72
N LEU A 18 -42.91 12.48 33.27
CA LEU A 18 -41.64 12.65 32.57
C LEU A 18 -41.12 11.27 32.15
N ARG A 19 -41.50 10.82 30.95
CA ARG A 19 -40.85 9.70 30.25
C ARG A 19 -39.38 10.05 30.06
N ARG A 20 -38.51 9.52 30.92
CA ARG A 20 -37.06 9.52 30.69
C ARG A 20 -36.78 8.78 29.37
N ALA A 21 -36.34 9.52 28.36
CA ALA A 21 -35.81 8.95 27.14
C ALA A 21 -34.63 8.03 27.48
N ALA A 22 -34.68 6.79 27.00
CA ALA A 22 -33.60 5.83 27.17
C ALA A 22 -32.30 6.37 26.54
N PRO A 23 -31.14 6.22 27.19
CA PRO A 23 -29.88 6.63 26.59
C PRO A 23 -29.61 5.74 25.37
N LYS A 24 -29.53 6.35 24.18
CA LYS A 24 -29.04 5.72 22.94
C LYS A 24 -27.69 5.07 23.22
N ARG A 25 -27.67 3.75 23.43
CA ARG A 25 -26.43 2.99 23.57
C ARG A 25 -25.69 3.04 22.22
N ARG A 26 -24.43 3.43 22.34
CA ARG A 26 -23.51 3.96 21.31
C ARG A 26 -23.23 2.97 20.16
N PRO A 27 -22.77 3.47 18.99
CA PRO A 27 -22.31 2.66 17.85
C PRO A 27 -20.92 2.01 18.11
N LEU A 28 -20.67 1.52 19.33
CA LEU A 28 -19.39 0.93 19.72
C LEU A 28 -19.24 -0.53 19.21
N ARG A 29 -20.35 -1.18 18.84
CA ARG A 29 -20.34 -2.55 18.30
C ARG A 29 -19.72 -2.66 16.90
N LEU A 30 -19.63 -1.56 16.16
CA LEU A 30 -18.99 -1.52 14.84
C LEU A 30 -17.50 -1.17 14.90
N LEU A 31 -17.03 -0.57 16.00
CA LEU A 31 -15.61 -0.23 16.17
C LEU A 31 -14.74 -1.48 16.31
N ALA A 32 -15.21 -2.50 17.04
CA ALA A 32 -14.48 -3.74 17.22
C ALA A 32 -14.16 -4.48 15.90
N PRO A 33 -15.12 -4.76 15.00
CA PRO A 33 -14.81 -5.39 13.73
C PRO A 33 -13.99 -4.49 12.80
N LEU A 34 -14.15 -3.16 12.89
CA LEU A 34 -13.40 -2.22 12.06
C LEU A 34 -11.92 -2.15 12.47
N VAL A 35 -11.63 -2.10 13.77
CA VAL A 35 -10.26 -2.17 14.29
C VAL A 35 -9.63 -3.53 13.96
N PHE A 36 -10.37 -4.62 14.11
CA PHE A 36 -9.89 -5.95 13.72
C PHE A 36 -9.57 -6.03 12.22
N ALA A 37 -10.48 -5.54 11.36
CA ALA A 37 -10.26 -5.48 9.92
C ALA A 37 -9.04 -4.62 9.55
N ALA A 38 -8.85 -3.47 10.23
CA ALA A 38 -7.68 -2.61 10.02
C ALA A 38 -6.37 -3.31 10.41
N ILE A 39 -6.34 -4.03 11.54
CA ILE A 39 -5.18 -4.81 11.98
C ILE A 39 -4.88 -5.94 10.99
N VAL A 40 -5.91 -6.70 10.57
CA VAL A 40 -5.76 -7.76 9.57
C VAL A 40 -5.22 -7.19 8.26
N ALA A 41 -5.74 -6.05 7.80
CA ALA A 41 -5.26 -5.38 6.59
C ALA A 41 -3.80 -4.94 6.70
N LEU A 42 -3.38 -4.39 7.84
CA LEU A 42 -1.98 -4.03 8.11
C LEU A 42 -1.05 -5.26 8.06
N ILE A 43 -1.45 -6.37 8.69
CA ILE A 43 -0.67 -7.61 8.68
C ILE A 43 -0.60 -8.20 7.26
N LEU A 44 -1.71 -8.16 6.51
CA LEU A 44 -1.75 -8.63 5.12
C LEU A 44 -0.85 -7.80 4.21
N TYR A 45 -0.80 -6.47 4.42
CA TYR A 45 0.05 -5.56 3.67
C TYR A 45 1.55 -5.87 3.84
N ASP A 46 1.99 -6.19 5.07
CA ASP A 46 3.40 -6.50 5.34
C ASP A 46 3.81 -7.91 4.87
N ARG A 47 2.88 -8.87 4.87
CA ARG A 47 3.20 -10.28 4.59
C ARG A 47 2.99 -10.69 3.15
N VAL A 48 2.13 -10.01 2.39
CA VAL A 48 1.76 -10.41 1.03
C VAL A 48 2.29 -9.39 0.02
N PRO A 49 3.39 -9.69 -0.71
CA PRO A 49 3.95 -8.73 -1.67
C PRO A 49 2.95 -8.33 -2.77
N ALA A 50 2.03 -9.23 -3.15
CA ALA A 50 0.97 -8.93 -4.12
C ALA A 50 0.00 -7.82 -3.67
N VAL A 51 -0.31 -7.73 -2.37
CA VAL A 51 -1.18 -6.68 -1.83
C VAL A 51 -0.47 -5.34 -1.88
N ARG A 52 0.82 -5.31 -1.54
CA ARG A 52 1.65 -4.09 -1.64
C ARG A 52 1.72 -3.57 -3.07
N THR A 53 1.94 -4.44 -4.05
CA THR A 53 1.97 -4.08 -5.47
C THR A 53 0.61 -3.55 -5.95
N ALA A 54 -0.50 -4.16 -5.51
CA ALA A 54 -1.85 -3.69 -5.86
C ALA A 54 -2.16 -2.31 -5.26
N VAL A 55 -1.77 -2.06 -4.01
CA VAL A 55 -1.93 -0.75 -3.37
C VAL A 55 -1.05 0.29 -4.07
N ASP A 56 0.21 -0.02 -4.37
CA ASP A 56 1.10 0.90 -5.09
C ASP A 56 0.54 1.27 -6.47
N ARG A 57 -0.08 0.30 -7.17
CA ARG A 57 -0.75 0.53 -8.46
C ARG A 57 -1.93 1.50 -8.36
N ILE A 58 -2.67 1.46 -7.26
CA ILE A 58 -3.85 2.31 -7.03
C ILE A 58 -3.44 3.70 -6.52
N VAL A 59 -2.48 3.76 -5.60
CA VAL A 59 -2.09 5.01 -4.93
C VAL A 59 -1.10 5.81 -5.77
N ARG A 60 -0.20 5.14 -6.50
CA ARG A 60 0.88 5.77 -7.28
C ARG A 60 1.09 5.07 -8.63
N PRO A 61 0.08 5.12 -9.54
CA PRO A 61 0.12 4.39 -10.81
C PRO A 61 1.33 4.75 -11.67
N ALA A 62 1.73 6.02 -11.70
CA ALA A 62 2.85 6.49 -12.51
C ALA A 62 4.23 6.01 -11.98
N GLU A 63 4.42 5.92 -10.65
CA GLU A 63 5.65 5.37 -10.07
C GLU A 63 5.76 3.86 -10.36
N HIS A 64 4.63 3.14 -10.28
CA HIS A 64 4.57 1.74 -10.63
C HIS A 64 4.91 1.50 -12.10
N GLN A 65 4.30 2.27 -13.01
CA GLN A 65 4.57 2.20 -14.43
C GLN A 65 6.04 2.49 -14.76
N ALA A 66 6.62 3.53 -14.15
CA ALA A 66 8.03 3.86 -14.33
C ALA A 66 8.95 2.70 -13.93
N ARG A 67 8.65 2.05 -12.80
CA ARG A 67 9.39 0.87 -12.33
C ARG A 67 9.27 -0.31 -13.29
N GLU A 68 8.07 -0.63 -13.77
CA GLU A 68 7.84 -1.73 -14.72
C GLU A 68 8.60 -1.51 -16.03
N VAL A 69 8.50 -0.31 -16.61
CA VAL A 69 9.22 0.05 -17.85
C VAL A 69 10.73 -0.07 -17.64
N CYS A 70 11.23 0.39 -16.50
CA CYS A 70 12.64 0.27 -16.17
C CYS A 70 13.10 -1.19 -16.09
N GLN A 71 12.33 -2.05 -15.42
CA GLN A 71 12.64 -3.46 -15.27
C GLN A 71 12.64 -4.20 -16.60
N GLN A 72 11.64 -3.96 -17.44
CA GLN A 72 11.58 -4.54 -18.78
C GLN A 72 12.77 -4.11 -19.64
N THR A 73 13.13 -2.83 -19.59
CA THR A 73 14.31 -2.30 -20.28
C THR A 73 15.59 -2.91 -19.73
N ALA A 74 15.72 -3.04 -18.41
CA ALA A 74 16.89 -3.61 -17.76
C ALA A 74 17.08 -5.10 -18.12
N LEU A 75 15.99 -5.87 -18.21
CA LEU A 75 16.01 -7.25 -18.69
C LEU A 75 16.41 -7.34 -20.16
N ALA A 76 15.93 -6.41 -21.00
CA ALA A 76 16.31 -6.34 -22.41
C ALA A 76 17.78 -5.92 -22.61
N ALA A 77 18.36 -5.20 -21.65
CA ALA A 77 19.77 -4.81 -21.63
C ALA A 77 20.71 -5.91 -21.11
N ALA A 78 20.17 -7.03 -20.63
CA ALA A 78 20.96 -8.19 -20.25
C ALA A 78 21.63 -8.82 -21.48
N SER A 79 22.78 -9.41 -21.27
CA SER A 79 23.55 -10.14 -22.29
C SER A 79 22.77 -11.37 -22.77
N GLU A 80 22.05 -12.01 -21.84
CA GLU A 80 21.17 -13.16 -22.11
C GLU A 80 19.76 -12.94 -21.55
N PRO A 81 18.88 -12.21 -22.27
CA PRO A 81 17.57 -11.81 -21.74
C PRO A 81 16.65 -12.97 -21.34
N ARG A 82 16.83 -14.15 -21.95
CA ARG A 82 16.04 -15.36 -21.64
C ARG A 82 16.37 -15.98 -20.29
N TYR A 83 17.59 -15.73 -19.79
CA TYR A 83 18.10 -16.23 -18.51
C TYR A 83 18.34 -15.10 -17.52
N ALA A 84 17.78 -13.91 -17.80
CA ALA A 84 17.83 -12.76 -16.92
C ALA A 84 16.57 -12.68 -16.06
N ARG A 85 16.74 -12.24 -14.81
CA ARG A 85 15.64 -11.98 -13.88
C ARG A 85 15.88 -10.74 -13.06
N VAL A 86 14.78 -10.10 -12.64
CA VAL A 86 14.85 -9.00 -11.68
C VAL A 86 15.13 -9.60 -10.29
N VAL A 87 16.30 -9.28 -9.74
CA VAL A 87 16.68 -9.66 -8.37
C VAL A 87 16.15 -8.62 -7.37
N ALA A 88 16.24 -7.34 -7.73
CA ALA A 88 15.69 -6.24 -6.95
C ALA A 88 15.05 -5.16 -7.84
N PRO A 89 13.86 -4.66 -7.49
CA PRO A 89 13.05 -3.81 -8.37
C PRO A 89 13.54 -2.36 -8.53
N GLY A 90 14.52 -1.91 -7.74
CA GLY A 90 14.99 -0.52 -7.70
C GLY A 90 14.09 0.43 -6.91
N GLU A 91 14.65 1.59 -6.56
CA GLU A 91 13.96 2.69 -5.88
C GLU A 91 13.49 3.73 -6.89
N VAL A 92 12.30 4.30 -6.70
CA VAL A 92 11.74 5.30 -7.62
C VAL A 92 11.80 6.67 -6.96
N HIS A 93 12.48 7.59 -7.61
CA HIS A 93 12.60 8.99 -7.21
C HIS A 93 11.86 9.87 -8.21
N ARG A 94 11.09 10.83 -7.70
CA ARG A 94 10.38 11.80 -8.55
C ARG A 94 11.30 12.98 -8.85
N THR A 95 11.51 13.31 -10.11
CA THR A 95 12.47 14.33 -10.56
C THR A 95 11.82 15.30 -11.52
N GLY A 96 11.40 16.49 -11.04
CA GLY A 96 11.08 17.65 -11.89
C GLY A 96 10.12 17.43 -13.07
N GLY A 97 9.22 16.44 -13.01
CA GLY A 97 8.35 16.05 -14.13
C GLY A 97 8.72 14.73 -14.81
N ALA A 98 9.60 13.94 -14.24
CA ALA A 98 9.94 12.58 -14.64
C ALA A 98 10.12 11.68 -13.40
N TYR A 99 10.42 10.41 -13.65
CA TYR A 99 10.74 9.40 -12.66
C TYR A 99 12.15 8.87 -12.91
N TYR A 100 12.99 8.93 -11.89
CA TYR A 100 14.30 8.29 -11.88
C TYR A 100 14.21 7.00 -11.08
N VAL A 101 14.43 5.85 -11.73
CA VAL A 101 14.49 4.56 -11.06
C VAL A 101 15.96 4.18 -10.88
N GLU A 102 16.36 4.07 -9.62
CA GLU A 102 17.72 3.80 -9.21
C GLU A 102 17.88 2.33 -8.82
N ARG A 103 19.04 1.75 -9.16
CA ARG A 103 19.53 0.45 -8.67
C ARG A 103 18.55 -0.71 -8.89
N VAL A 104 17.98 -0.82 -10.09
CA VAL A 104 17.34 -2.08 -10.49
C VAL A 104 18.43 -3.13 -10.59
N VAL A 105 18.34 -4.23 -9.83
CA VAL A 105 19.35 -5.30 -9.86
C VAL A 105 18.85 -6.41 -10.75
N ILE A 106 19.61 -6.71 -11.79
CA ILE A 106 19.36 -7.82 -12.71
C ILE A 106 20.39 -8.91 -12.43
N GLY A 107 19.91 -10.14 -12.28
CA GLY A 107 20.72 -11.35 -12.30
C GLY A 107 20.63 -11.97 -13.69
N GLU A 108 21.76 -12.25 -14.31
CA GLU A 108 21.86 -12.96 -15.59
C GLU A 108 22.79 -14.16 -15.45
N MET A 109 22.44 -15.28 -16.08
CA MET A 109 23.32 -16.44 -16.15
C MET A 109 24.42 -16.15 -17.17
N GLY A 110 25.68 -16.26 -16.77
CA GLY A 110 26.81 -16.18 -17.67
C GLY A 110 27.04 -17.50 -18.40
N ALA A 111 27.86 -17.46 -19.45
CA ALA A 111 28.22 -18.64 -20.26
C ALA A 111 28.81 -19.80 -19.42
N ASP A 112 29.43 -19.46 -18.29
CA ASP A 112 30.06 -20.41 -17.36
C ASP A 112 29.04 -21.11 -16.45
N GLY A 113 27.75 -20.78 -16.57
CA GLY A 113 26.67 -21.25 -15.69
C GLY A 113 26.54 -20.47 -14.37
N ASN A 114 27.42 -19.51 -14.12
CA ASN A 114 27.39 -18.67 -12.92
C ASN A 114 26.41 -17.50 -13.05
N GLU A 115 25.65 -17.19 -12.00
CA GLU A 115 24.81 -15.99 -11.95
C GLU A 115 25.69 -14.75 -11.74
N SER A 116 25.73 -13.87 -12.73
CA SER A 116 26.31 -12.53 -12.60
C SER A 116 25.22 -11.50 -12.33
N ARG A 117 25.57 -10.40 -11.65
CA ARG A 117 24.62 -9.36 -11.28
C ARG A 117 25.12 -8.00 -11.74
N PHE A 118 24.20 -7.19 -12.26
CA PHE A 118 24.47 -5.80 -12.60
C PHE A 118 23.34 -4.89 -12.12
N THR A 119 23.67 -3.62 -11.92
CA THR A 119 22.67 -2.58 -11.63
C THR A 119 22.24 -1.88 -12.92
N TYR A 120 21.00 -1.44 -12.97
CA TYR A 120 20.44 -0.65 -14.05
C TYR A 120 19.72 0.57 -13.48
N ASN A 121 20.02 1.74 -14.03
CA ASN A 121 19.40 3.00 -13.67
C ASN A 121 18.65 3.53 -14.88
N CYS A 122 17.46 4.09 -14.70
CA CYS A 122 16.70 4.66 -15.80
C CYS A 122 15.93 5.93 -15.44
N TYR A 123 15.68 6.74 -16.45
CA TYR A 123 14.78 7.88 -16.42
C TYR A 123 13.57 7.56 -17.30
N VAL A 124 12.38 7.71 -16.74
CA VAL A 124 11.10 7.47 -17.41
C VAL A 124 10.26 8.75 -17.30
N ASP A 125 9.64 9.16 -18.39
CA ASP A 125 8.73 10.30 -18.39
C ASP A 125 7.38 9.96 -17.71
N PRO A 126 6.47 10.93 -17.50
CA PRO A 126 5.16 10.68 -16.91
C PRO A 126 4.21 9.88 -17.81
N ALA A 127 4.48 9.80 -19.11
CA ALA A 127 3.72 8.97 -20.05
C ALA A 127 4.16 7.50 -20.02
N GLY A 128 5.26 7.19 -19.32
CA GLY A 128 5.86 5.86 -19.23
C GLY A 128 6.87 5.58 -20.35
N ALA A 129 7.35 6.58 -21.08
CA ALA A 129 8.41 6.42 -22.07
C ALA A 129 9.78 6.48 -21.41
N LEU A 130 10.66 5.54 -21.78
CA LEU A 130 12.05 5.55 -21.35
C LEU A 130 12.81 6.70 -22.04
N ILE A 131 13.32 7.65 -21.26
CA ILE A 131 14.15 8.75 -21.76
C ILE A 131 15.61 8.30 -21.86
N ARG A 132 16.11 7.63 -20.81
CA ARG A 132 17.51 7.19 -20.71
C ARG A 132 17.62 5.97 -19.81
N GLY A 133 18.48 5.02 -20.17
CA GLY A 133 18.86 3.89 -19.33
C GLY A 133 20.36 3.70 -19.34
N ALA A 134 20.92 3.21 -18.24
CA ALA A 134 22.34 2.91 -18.13
C ALA A 134 22.59 1.67 -17.27
N ARG A 135 23.39 0.75 -17.80
CA ARG A 135 23.97 -0.35 -17.04
C ARG A 135 25.08 0.20 -16.16
N GLY A 136 25.00 -0.08 -14.87
CA GLY A 136 25.99 0.26 -13.86
C GLY A 136 26.84 -0.95 -13.48
N ALA A 137 27.74 -0.70 -12.52
CA ALA A 137 28.57 -1.74 -11.92
C ALA A 137 27.73 -2.78 -11.16
N PRO A 138 28.30 -3.95 -10.83
CA PRO A 138 27.70 -4.89 -9.89
C PRO A 138 27.36 -4.20 -8.56
N PRO A 139 26.27 -4.58 -7.87
CA PRO A 139 25.96 -3.99 -6.58
C PRO A 139 27.09 -4.31 -5.57
N ALA A 140 27.56 -3.29 -4.85
CA ALA A 140 28.67 -3.38 -3.90
C ALA A 140 28.46 -4.37 -2.74
N SER A 141 27.25 -4.89 -2.58
CA SER A 141 26.85 -5.81 -1.50
C SER A 141 26.26 -7.11 -2.05
N ALA A 142 26.79 -7.66 -3.14
CA ALA A 142 26.49 -9.04 -3.47
C ALA A 142 27.22 -9.94 -2.44
N PRO A 143 26.53 -10.61 -1.49
CA PRO A 143 27.13 -11.81 -0.94
C PRO A 143 27.36 -12.73 -2.13
N ALA A 144 28.60 -13.20 -2.30
CA ALA A 144 28.90 -14.35 -3.13
C ALA A 144 27.81 -15.39 -2.83
N ALA A 145 27.26 -16.00 -3.89
CA ALA A 145 26.29 -17.07 -3.78
C ALA A 145 26.69 -17.97 -2.61
N SER A 146 25.88 -17.98 -1.55
CA SER A 146 26.04 -18.91 -0.46
C SER A 146 25.94 -20.29 -1.09
N GLU A 147 27.09 -20.92 -1.31
CA GLU A 147 27.20 -22.38 -1.41
C GLU A 147 26.38 -22.93 -0.24
N ASN A 148 25.20 -23.42 -0.54
CA ASN A 148 24.52 -24.38 0.31
C ASN A 148 24.99 -25.73 -0.24
N PRO A 149 26.04 -26.35 0.34
CA PRO A 149 26.30 -27.76 0.08
C PRO A 149 25.13 -28.60 0.62
N PRO A 150 24.93 -29.82 0.07
CA PRO A 150 23.64 -30.50 -0.04
C PRO A 150 22.92 -30.84 1.26
#